data_AF-A0A2G6D261-F1
#
_entry.id   AF-A0A2G6D261-F1
#
_cell.length_a   1.000
_cell.length_b   1.000
_cell.length_c   1.000
_cell.angle_alpha   90.00
_cell.angle_beta   90.00
_cell.angle_gamma   90.00
#
_symmetry.space_group_name_H-M   'P 1'
#
loop_
_entity.id
_entity.type
_entity.pdbx_description
1 polymer ?
#
loop_
_entity_poly.entity_id
_entity_poly.type
_entity_poly.pdbx_seq_one_letter_code
_entity_poly.pdbx_strand_id
1 'polypeptide(L)'
;MTCQRAPVGFILLFVLGSPLFISACGDENRSFILAGASLDQGAYKKRWNGMSEDGMNYEPEIFKSVSVNTSAPNACSPTEPGPDWSGIIISAPDKIEIDVLMADKEIIPVCGYYQAEMRDMVDAPPMQIHVKNVDSGHQYKGSLLDQDESPEEPLPFPEEPIDPATLVDMLSASYFNPNVCDYVRFPLTSATYEIYVEYAGMQSNKVSVELVIN
;
A
#
# COMPACT_ATOMS: atom_id res chain seq x y z
N MET A 1 16.17 -16.27 -57.63
CA MET A 1 17.15 -15.21 -57.95
C MET A 1 17.58 -14.57 -56.64
N THR A 2 18.84 -14.82 -56.30
CA THR A 2 19.52 -14.50 -55.04
C THR A 2 19.78 -13.01 -54.91
N CYS A 3 19.32 -12.39 -53.82
CA CYS A 3 19.70 -11.01 -53.47
C CYS A 3 20.87 -11.06 -52.49
N GLN A 4 22.05 -10.68 -52.97
CA GLN A 4 23.32 -10.65 -52.25
C GLN A 4 23.37 -9.41 -51.33
N ARG A 5 23.68 -9.62 -50.05
CA ARG A 5 24.02 -8.56 -49.08
C ARG A 5 25.38 -7.94 -49.43
N ALA A 6 25.46 -6.61 -49.41
CA ALA A 6 26.71 -5.87 -49.26
C ALA A 6 26.71 -5.13 -47.90
N PRO A 7 27.89 -4.88 -47.30
CA PRO A 7 28.01 -4.51 -45.88
C PRO A 7 27.76 -3.01 -45.65
N VAL A 8 26.97 -2.68 -44.62
CA VAL A 8 26.84 -1.30 -44.13
C VAL A 8 27.89 -1.09 -43.05
N GLY A 9 28.89 -0.25 -43.35
CA GLY A 9 29.85 0.24 -42.36
C GLY A 9 29.18 1.21 -41.40
N PHE A 10 29.32 0.95 -40.10
CA PHE A 10 28.92 1.87 -39.03
C PHE A 10 30.09 2.82 -38.75
N ILE A 11 29.85 4.13 -38.86
CA ILE A 11 30.72 5.15 -38.30
C ILE A 11 30.04 5.67 -37.03
N LEU A 12 30.56 5.27 -35.86
CA LEU A 12 30.21 5.90 -34.58
C LEU A 12 31.07 7.14 -34.39
N LEU A 13 30.44 8.30 -34.35
CA LEU A 13 31.02 9.54 -33.84
C LEU A 13 30.26 9.89 -32.54
N PHE A 14 30.93 9.71 -31.41
CA PHE A 14 30.46 10.16 -30.11
C PHE A 14 30.78 11.64 -29.94
N VAL A 15 29.74 12.49 -29.88
CA VAL A 15 29.83 13.83 -29.29
C VAL A 15 28.62 14.00 -28.37
N LEU A 16 28.91 14.09 -27.07
CA LEU A 16 28.08 14.60 -25.98
C LEU A 16 26.56 14.67 -26.24
N GLY A 17 25.86 13.59 -25.93
CA GLY A 17 24.61 13.66 -25.15
C GLY A 17 23.27 13.82 -25.87
N SER A 18 23.19 13.86 -27.20
CA SER A 18 21.89 13.82 -27.92
C SER A 18 22.01 13.11 -29.29
N PRO A 19 21.25 12.05 -29.58
CA PRO A 19 21.27 11.43 -30.90
C PRO A 19 20.43 12.25 -31.91
N LEU A 20 21.13 12.90 -32.85
CA LEU A 20 20.56 13.48 -34.06
C LEU A 20 20.57 12.42 -35.17
N PHE A 21 19.38 11.98 -35.61
CA PHE A 21 19.22 11.17 -36.81
C PHE A 21 18.99 12.08 -38.01
N ILE A 22 19.93 12.10 -38.95
CA ILE A 22 19.76 12.74 -40.26
C ILE A 22 19.57 11.61 -41.29
N SER A 23 18.36 11.51 -41.84
CA SER A 23 18.08 10.71 -43.03
C SER A 23 17.89 11.67 -44.20
N ALA A 24 18.73 11.56 -45.22
CA ALA A 24 18.67 12.37 -46.43
C ALA A 24 18.39 11.48 -47.64
N CYS A 25 17.26 11.70 -48.31
CA CYS A 25 17.05 11.53 -49.75
C CYS A 25 15.86 12.42 -50.16
N GLY A 26 16.08 13.34 -51.11
CA GLY A 26 15.04 14.14 -51.78
C GLY A 26 14.24 13.33 -52.80
N ASP A 27 13.30 13.87 -53.57
CA ASP A 27 12.84 15.25 -53.79
C ASP A 27 11.46 15.16 -54.49
N GLU A 28 10.81 16.31 -54.68
CA GLU A 28 9.64 16.62 -55.54
C GLU A 28 8.23 16.78 -54.91
N ASN A 29 7.87 18.06 -54.81
CA ASN A 29 6.55 18.65 -55.05
C ASN A 29 5.37 18.25 -54.17
N ARG A 30 5.16 19.03 -53.10
CA ARG A 30 3.83 19.60 -52.77
C ARG A 30 3.94 20.69 -51.69
N SER A 31 3.62 21.93 -52.09
CA SER A 31 3.39 23.04 -51.18
C SER A 31 2.17 22.76 -50.30
N PHE A 32 2.33 22.63 -48.99
CA PHE A 32 1.24 22.78 -48.03
C PHE A 32 1.74 23.41 -46.73
N ILE A 33 1.35 24.68 -46.57
CA ILE A 33 0.98 25.42 -45.35
C ILE A 33 1.70 25.02 -44.05
N LEU A 34 2.53 25.93 -43.56
CA LEU A 34 2.97 26.04 -42.17
C LEU A 34 1.75 26.22 -41.26
N ALA A 35 1.47 25.22 -40.43
CA ALA A 35 0.71 25.38 -39.21
C ALA A 35 1.38 24.53 -38.13
N GLY A 36 2.07 25.21 -37.21
CA GLY A 36 2.58 24.59 -36.00
C GLY A 36 1.41 24.05 -35.18
N ALA A 37 1.28 22.73 -35.13
CA ALA A 37 0.48 22.05 -34.14
C ALA A 37 1.41 21.61 -33.02
N SER A 38 1.56 22.50 -32.04
CA SER A 38 1.82 22.12 -30.66
C SER A 38 0.83 21.02 -30.31
N LEU A 39 1.30 19.83 -29.96
CA LEU A 39 0.47 18.81 -29.33
C LEU A 39 0.11 19.33 -27.94
N ASP A 40 -0.97 20.11 -27.94
CA ASP A 40 -1.66 20.61 -26.76
C ASP A 40 -2.14 19.39 -25.97
N GLN A 41 -1.44 19.09 -24.87
CA GLN A 41 -1.86 18.12 -23.86
C GLN A 41 -3.12 18.60 -23.09
N GLY A 42 -3.76 19.70 -23.51
CA GLY A 42 -4.92 20.31 -22.88
C GLY A 42 -6.31 19.77 -23.26
N ALA A 43 -6.43 18.72 -24.08
CA ALA A 43 -7.73 18.33 -24.67
C ALA A 43 -8.43 17.09 -24.06
N TYR A 44 -7.92 16.49 -22.98
CA TYR A 44 -8.60 15.40 -22.24
C TYR A 44 -9.13 15.82 -20.86
N LYS A 45 -9.23 17.13 -20.58
CA LYS A 45 -9.62 17.65 -19.26
C LYS A 45 -11.02 18.25 -19.18
N LYS A 46 -11.97 17.75 -19.99
CA LYS A 46 -13.37 18.21 -19.95
C LYS A 46 -14.35 17.07 -20.23
N ARG A 47 -14.61 16.21 -19.23
CA ARG A 47 -15.96 15.63 -18.97
C ARG A 47 -16.05 14.72 -17.72
N TRP A 48 -15.57 15.13 -16.55
CA TRP A 48 -15.91 14.45 -15.29
C TRP A 48 -16.00 15.49 -14.16
N ASN A 49 -17.13 16.19 -14.09
CA ASN A 49 -17.51 16.95 -12.90
C ASN A 49 -18.18 15.98 -11.93
N GLY A 50 -17.47 15.51 -10.89
CA GLY A 50 -18.13 15.01 -9.68
C GLY A 50 -17.66 13.70 -9.04
N MET A 51 -16.67 12.98 -9.57
CA MET A 51 -16.07 11.83 -8.87
C MET A 51 -14.70 12.24 -8.33
N SER A 52 -14.50 12.06 -7.02
CA SER A 52 -13.17 12.11 -6.40
C SER A 52 -12.22 11.18 -7.16
N GLU A 53 -10.98 11.61 -7.39
CA GLU A 53 -9.99 10.91 -8.22
C GLU A 53 -9.67 9.47 -7.74
N ASP A 54 -10.16 9.07 -6.57
CA ASP A 54 -9.77 7.82 -5.90
C ASP A 54 -10.87 6.73 -5.84
N GLY A 55 -12.07 6.97 -6.37
CA GLY A 55 -13.17 5.97 -6.42
C GLY A 55 -13.59 5.36 -5.07
N MET A 56 -13.05 5.88 -3.97
CA MET A 56 -13.31 5.47 -2.60
C MET A 56 -13.67 6.68 -1.75
N ASN A 57 -14.68 6.53 -0.90
CA ASN A 57 -15.10 7.53 0.07
C ASN A 57 -15.11 6.93 1.47
N TYR A 58 -14.59 7.66 2.45
CA TYR A 58 -14.41 7.19 3.82
C TYR A 58 -15.17 8.10 4.77
N GLU A 59 -15.87 7.48 5.73
CA GLU A 59 -16.50 8.17 6.84
C GLU A 59 -15.89 7.63 8.15
N PRO A 60 -15.28 8.49 8.99
CA PRO A 60 -15.02 9.91 8.79
C PRO A 60 -13.94 10.21 7.72
N GLU A 61 -13.94 11.43 7.17
CA GLU A 61 -13.02 11.81 6.07
C GLU A 61 -11.54 11.80 6.44
N ILE A 62 -11.18 11.79 7.73
CA ILE A 62 -9.79 11.74 8.20
C ILE A 62 -9.01 10.53 7.67
N PHE A 63 -9.74 9.48 7.25
CA PHE A 63 -9.15 8.26 6.69
C PHE A 63 -8.75 8.39 5.21
N LYS A 64 -9.23 9.42 4.48
CA LYS A 64 -8.90 9.64 3.06
C LYS A 64 -7.41 9.87 2.80
N SER A 65 -6.70 10.45 3.76
CA SER A 65 -5.30 10.87 3.61
C SER A 65 -4.33 10.06 4.48
N VAL A 66 -4.71 8.86 4.90
CA VAL A 66 -3.86 8.01 5.76
C VAL A 66 -2.73 7.41 4.93
N SER A 67 -1.51 7.54 5.43
CA SER A 67 -0.36 6.86 4.84
C SER A 67 -0.30 5.42 5.34
N VAL A 68 -0.83 4.49 4.54
CA VAL A 68 -0.92 3.06 4.89
C VAL A 68 0.42 2.34 4.81
N ASN A 69 0.53 1.22 5.52
CA ASN A 69 1.73 0.38 5.66
C ASN A 69 2.96 1.16 6.18
N THR A 70 2.71 2.07 7.13
CA THR A 70 3.77 2.82 7.79
C THR A 70 3.62 2.75 9.31
N SER A 71 4.71 3.01 10.03
CA SER A 71 4.71 3.23 11.48
C SER A 71 4.67 4.70 11.87
N ALA A 72 4.43 5.61 10.92
CA ALA A 72 4.28 7.02 11.20
C ALA A 72 2.89 7.32 11.77
N PRO A 73 2.74 8.21 12.76
CA PRO A 73 1.43 8.60 13.25
C PRO A 73 0.64 9.37 12.16
N ASN A 74 -0.67 9.11 12.09
CA ASN A 74 -1.63 9.78 11.21
C ASN A 74 -2.71 10.48 12.05
N ALA A 75 -3.59 11.26 11.39
CA ALA A 75 -4.69 11.96 12.07
C ALA A 75 -5.71 11.02 12.75
N CYS A 76 -5.84 9.79 12.26
CA CYS A 76 -6.68 8.73 12.82
C CYS A 76 -5.98 7.91 13.93
N SER A 77 -4.68 8.10 14.14
CA SER A 77 -3.92 7.30 15.10
C SER A 77 -4.44 7.54 16.52
N PRO A 78 -4.63 6.46 17.32
CA PRO A 78 -5.00 6.61 18.72
C PRO A 78 -4.00 7.50 19.47
N THR A 79 -4.49 8.31 20.41
CA THR A 79 -3.60 9.06 21.30
C THR A 79 -2.80 8.09 22.17
N GLU A 80 -1.49 8.29 22.27
CA GLU A 80 -0.61 7.54 23.16
C GLU A 80 -1.15 7.58 24.61
N PRO A 81 -1.50 6.42 25.22
CA PRO A 81 -2.14 6.39 26.53
C PRO A 81 -1.21 6.69 27.72
N GLY A 82 0.12 6.76 27.48
CA GLY A 82 1.14 7.03 28.48
C GLY A 82 1.96 5.79 28.89
N PRO A 83 2.99 5.97 29.72
CA PRO A 83 4.00 4.94 29.99
C PRO A 83 3.51 3.77 30.85
N ASP A 84 2.45 3.96 31.65
CA ASP A 84 1.92 2.92 32.54
C ASP A 84 0.88 2.01 31.86
N TRP A 85 0.58 2.26 30.58
CA TRP A 85 -0.42 1.50 29.84
C TRP A 85 0.23 0.36 29.04
N SER A 86 -0.43 -0.78 28.92
CA SER A 86 -0.03 -1.82 27.97
C SER A 86 -1.26 -2.39 27.28
N GLY A 87 -1.15 -2.57 25.97
CA GLY A 87 -2.26 -3.00 25.15
C GLY A 87 -2.09 -2.63 23.68
N ILE A 88 -3.20 -2.77 22.97
CA ILE A 88 -3.33 -2.38 21.56
C ILE A 88 -4.63 -1.59 21.44
N ILE A 89 -4.59 -0.44 20.76
CA ILE A 89 -5.79 0.34 20.42
C ILE A 89 -5.78 0.55 18.91
N ILE A 90 -6.95 0.41 18.29
CA ILE A 90 -7.13 0.63 16.87
C ILE A 90 -8.33 1.53 16.58
N SER A 91 -8.24 2.23 15.46
CA SER A 91 -9.28 3.04 14.83
C SER A 91 -9.38 2.67 13.36
N ALA A 92 -10.60 2.65 12.82
CA ALA A 92 -10.88 2.41 11.41
C ALA A 92 -12.04 3.32 10.95
N PRO A 93 -12.25 3.51 9.64
CA PRO A 93 -13.45 4.16 9.14
C PRO A 93 -14.70 3.41 9.60
N ASP A 94 -15.77 4.13 9.93
CA ASP A 94 -17.07 3.54 10.22
C ASP A 94 -17.69 2.98 8.93
N LYS A 95 -17.45 3.65 7.80
CA LYS A 95 -17.98 3.28 6.49
C LYS A 95 -17.00 3.60 5.36
N ILE A 96 -16.96 2.73 4.37
CA ILE A 96 -16.19 2.88 3.13
C ILE A 96 -17.11 2.60 1.94
N GLU A 97 -17.26 3.57 1.05
CA GLU A 97 -17.96 3.41 -0.22
C GLU A 97 -16.92 3.20 -1.32
N ILE A 98 -17.07 2.12 -2.08
CA ILE A 98 -16.12 1.68 -3.11
C ILE A 98 -16.86 1.62 -4.44
N ASP A 99 -16.37 2.32 -5.46
CA ASP A 99 -16.82 2.16 -6.83
C ASP A 99 -16.39 0.78 -7.37
N VAL A 100 -17.31 0.01 -7.94
CA VAL A 100 -17.04 -1.31 -8.56
C VAL A 100 -15.85 -1.27 -9.52
N LEU A 101 -15.62 -0.14 -10.22
CA LEU A 101 -14.51 0.03 -11.15
C LEU A 101 -13.14 0.12 -10.46
N MET A 102 -13.11 0.35 -9.15
CA MET A 102 -11.89 0.47 -8.33
C MET A 102 -11.80 -0.63 -7.26
N ALA A 103 -12.63 -1.67 -7.34
CA ALA A 103 -12.67 -2.75 -6.37
C ALA A 103 -11.38 -3.60 -6.29
N ASP A 104 -10.43 -3.41 -7.21
CA ASP A 104 -9.09 -4.05 -7.23
C ASP A 104 -7.98 -3.15 -6.62
N LYS A 105 -8.33 -1.96 -6.11
CA LYS A 105 -7.41 -0.98 -5.48
C LYS A 105 -7.92 -0.56 -4.11
N GLU A 106 -8.65 -1.44 -3.46
CA GLU A 106 -9.28 -1.22 -2.18
C GLU A 106 -8.23 -0.91 -1.10
N ILE A 107 -8.52 0.12 -0.32
CA ILE A 107 -7.73 0.46 0.85
C ILE A 107 -8.69 0.47 2.03
N ILE A 108 -8.42 -0.41 3.00
CA ILE A 108 -9.14 -0.45 4.27
C ILE A 108 -8.10 -0.09 5.34
N PRO A 109 -7.93 1.20 5.64
CA PRO A 109 -6.89 1.64 6.56
C PRO A 109 -7.32 1.33 8.00
N VAL A 110 -6.43 0.74 8.77
CA VAL A 110 -6.54 0.65 10.22
C VAL A 110 -5.40 1.46 10.82
N CYS A 111 -5.71 2.37 11.74
CA CYS A 111 -4.71 3.16 12.46
C CYS A 111 -4.63 2.65 13.88
N GLY A 112 -3.45 2.20 14.29
CA GLY A 112 -3.25 1.56 15.58
C GLY A 112 -2.04 2.07 16.33
N TYR A 113 -2.06 1.81 17.63
CA TYR A 113 -0.94 2.00 18.54
C TYR A 113 -0.87 0.79 19.47
N TYR A 114 0.33 0.28 19.71
CA TYR A 114 0.57 -0.74 20.73
C TYR A 114 1.67 -0.30 21.69
N GLN A 115 1.58 -0.81 22.92
CA GLN A 115 2.66 -0.79 23.90
C GLN A 115 2.69 -2.13 24.64
N ALA A 116 3.81 -2.84 24.55
CA ALA A 116 3.97 -4.20 25.05
C ALA A 116 5.30 -4.34 25.79
N GLU A 117 5.37 -5.24 26.78
CA GLU A 117 6.66 -5.66 27.34
C GLU A 117 7.45 -6.45 26.29
N MET A 118 8.72 -6.10 26.09
CA MET A 118 9.59 -6.78 25.13
C MET A 118 9.72 -8.27 25.45
N ARG A 119 9.70 -8.65 26.74
CA ARG A 119 9.70 -10.05 27.17
C ARG A 119 8.56 -10.85 26.53
N ASP A 120 7.37 -10.27 26.46
CA ASP A 120 6.18 -10.95 25.97
C ASP A 120 6.15 -11.01 24.43
N MET A 121 7.07 -10.30 23.76
CA MET A 121 7.20 -10.26 22.30
C MET A 121 8.24 -11.25 21.75
N VAL A 122 9.21 -11.71 22.54
CA VAL A 122 10.35 -12.52 22.04
C VAL A 122 9.90 -13.77 21.29
N ASP A 123 8.97 -14.52 21.88
CA ASP A 123 8.43 -15.76 21.30
C ASP A 123 6.99 -15.58 20.78
N ALA A 124 6.50 -14.33 20.72
CA ALA A 124 5.15 -14.07 20.25
C ALA A 124 5.06 -14.30 18.74
N PRO A 125 3.92 -14.82 18.25
CA PRO A 125 3.65 -14.77 16.83
C PRO A 125 3.61 -13.30 16.37
N PRO A 126 3.86 -13.05 15.07
CA PRO A 126 3.67 -11.73 14.49
C PRO A 126 2.26 -11.21 14.74
N MET A 127 2.12 -9.89 14.80
CA MET A 127 0.82 -9.23 14.97
C MET A 127 -0.18 -9.76 13.93
N GLN A 128 -1.37 -10.17 14.39
CA GLN A 128 -2.41 -10.75 13.54
C GLN A 128 -3.58 -9.78 13.42
N ILE A 129 -4.05 -9.55 12.18
CA ILE A 129 -5.30 -8.85 11.91
C ILE A 129 -6.39 -9.89 11.72
N HIS A 130 -7.51 -9.70 12.41
CA HIS A 130 -8.70 -10.53 12.31
C HIS A 130 -9.84 -9.71 11.72
N VAL A 131 -10.50 -10.27 10.72
CA VAL A 131 -11.65 -9.67 10.04
C VAL A 131 -12.80 -10.66 10.11
N LYS A 132 -13.95 -10.24 10.64
CA LYS A 132 -15.15 -11.07 10.73
C LYS A 132 -16.28 -10.41 9.97
N ASN A 133 -16.84 -11.10 8.98
CA ASN A 133 -18.09 -10.67 8.36
C ASN A 133 -19.24 -10.88 9.37
N VAL A 134 -19.94 -9.81 9.73
CA VAL A 134 -20.93 -9.81 10.82
C VAL A 134 -22.15 -10.67 10.45
N ASP A 135 -22.61 -10.60 9.21
CA ASP A 135 -23.82 -11.29 8.75
C ASP A 135 -23.64 -12.80 8.64
N SER A 136 -22.53 -13.24 8.05
CA SER A 136 -22.21 -14.67 7.87
C SER A 136 -21.50 -15.30 9.06
N GLY A 137 -20.89 -14.48 9.93
CA GLY A 137 -20.05 -14.92 11.04
C GLY A 137 -18.69 -15.49 10.63
N HIS A 138 -18.36 -15.52 9.33
CA HIS A 138 -17.09 -16.04 8.84
C HIS A 138 -15.91 -15.17 9.29
N GLN A 139 -14.84 -15.80 9.74
CA GLN A 139 -13.63 -15.14 10.21
C GLN A 139 -12.46 -15.38 9.27
N TYR A 140 -11.74 -14.31 8.99
CA TYR A 140 -10.53 -14.27 8.19
C TYR A 140 -9.41 -13.71 9.06
N LYS A 141 -8.17 -14.13 8.81
CA LYS A 141 -7.01 -13.63 9.54
C LYS A 141 -5.77 -13.58 8.68
N GLY A 142 -4.86 -12.67 9.02
CA GLY A 142 -3.59 -12.46 8.34
C GLY A 142 -2.52 -11.96 9.30
N SER A 143 -1.25 -12.22 8.98
CA SER A 143 -0.11 -11.71 9.76
C SER A 143 0.37 -10.39 9.18
N LEU A 144 0.63 -9.41 10.04
CA LEU A 144 1.20 -8.11 9.70
C LEU A 144 2.73 -8.24 9.52
N LEU A 145 3.11 -8.99 8.50
CA LEU A 145 4.50 -9.14 8.06
C LEU A 145 4.56 -8.93 6.56
N ASP A 146 5.42 -8.03 6.13
CA ASP A 146 5.78 -7.92 4.73
C ASP A 146 6.51 -9.18 4.31
N GLN A 147 6.01 -9.85 3.28
CA GLN A 147 6.69 -11.01 2.70
C GLN A 147 7.83 -10.51 1.82
N ASP A 148 9.07 -10.71 2.27
CA ASP A 148 10.22 -10.62 1.38
C ASP A 148 10.25 -11.88 0.50
N GLU A 149 10.10 -11.70 -0.81
CA GLU A 149 10.23 -12.79 -1.79
C GLU A 149 11.68 -13.23 -1.98
N SER A 150 12.63 -12.44 -1.47
CA SER A 150 14.05 -12.77 -1.50
C SER A 150 14.30 -14.01 -0.64
N PRO A 151 15.17 -14.93 -1.10
CA PRO A 151 15.57 -16.05 -0.26
C PRO A 151 16.22 -15.51 1.01
N GLU A 152 15.78 -16.03 2.15
CA GLU A 152 16.36 -15.72 3.45
C GLU A 152 17.86 -16.03 3.40
N GLU A 153 18.68 -14.98 3.51
CA GLU A 153 20.12 -15.15 3.52
C GLU A 153 20.53 -15.80 4.84
N PRO A 154 21.42 -16.81 4.83
CA PRO A 154 21.88 -17.41 6.05
C PRO A 154 22.57 -16.34 6.90
N LEU A 155 22.17 -16.24 8.17
CA LEU A 155 22.81 -15.34 9.11
C LEU A 155 24.32 -15.62 9.14
N PRO A 156 25.18 -14.58 9.12
CA PRO A 156 26.63 -14.76 9.11
C PRO A 156 27.16 -15.48 10.35
N PHE A 157 26.38 -15.42 11.45
CA PHE A 157 26.65 -16.09 12.72
C PHE A 157 25.34 -16.66 13.27
N PRO A 158 25.40 -17.76 14.06
CA PRO A 158 24.22 -18.25 14.77
C PRO A 158 23.72 -17.18 15.74
N GLU A 159 22.40 -16.95 15.75
CA GLU A 159 21.75 -16.08 16.73
C GLU A 159 21.85 -16.69 18.13
N GLU A 160 22.34 -15.89 19.08
CA GLU A 160 22.27 -16.24 20.50
C GLU A 160 20.84 -15.99 21.00
N PRO A 161 20.24 -16.95 21.72
CA PRO A 161 18.90 -16.76 22.26
C PRO A 161 18.91 -15.61 23.28
N ILE A 162 17.95 -14.69 23.15
CA ILE A 162 17.78 -13.58 24.08
C ILE A 162 17.21 -14.13 25.39
N ASP A 163 17.86 -13.82 26.52
CA ASP A 163 17.33 -14.16 27.85
C ASP A 163 16.16 -13.23 28.21
N PRO A 164 14.91 -13.73 28.33
CA PRO A 164 13.76 -12.88 28.62
C PRO A 164 13.86 -12.14 29.97
N ALA A 165 14.68 -12.64 30.90
CA ALA A 165 14.94 -11.96 32.17
C ALA A 165 15.65 -10.60 32.00
N THR A 166 16.35 -10.41 30.88
CA THR A 166 17.04 -9.14 30.57
C THR A 166 16.11 -8.09 29.97
N LEU A 167 14.91 -8.48 29.55
CA LEU A 167 13.89 -7.62 28.93
C LEU A 167 12.78 -7.19 29.89
N VAL A 168 12.90 -7.56 31.17
CA VAL A 168 11.95 -7.15 32.20
C VAL A 168 11.97 -5.63 32.31
N ASP A 169 10.79 -5.03 32.43
CA ASP A 169 10.57 -3.58 32.47
C ASP A 169 10.99 -2.82 31.19
N MET A 170 11.30 -3.52 30.09
CA MET A 170 11.53 -2.89 28.79
C MET A 170 10.23 -2.90 27.97
N LEU A 171 9.78 -1.72 27.57
CA LEU A 171 8.59 -1.54 26.75
C LEU A 171 8.97 -1.29 25.29
N SER A 172 8.23 -1.91 24.38
CA SER A 172 8.21 -1.56 22.97
C SER A 172 6.87 -0.92 22.65
N ALA A 173 6.90 0.23 21.98
CA ALA A 173 5.71 0.94 21.57
C ALA A 173 5.86 1.47 20.15
N SER A 174 4.81 1.36 19.36
CA SER A 174 4.82 1.88 17.99
C SER A 174 3.41 2.12 17.46
N TYR A 175 3.31 3.05 16.51
CA TYR A 175 2.15 3.19 15.65
C TYR A 175 2.24 2.19 14.50
N PHE A 176 1.09 1.79 13.97
CA PHE A 176 0.99 0.94 12.78
C PHE A 176 -0.26 1.32 12.00
N ASN A 177 -0.14 1.38 10.67
CA ASN A 177 -1.23 1.83 9.81
C ASN A 177 -1.49 0.88 8.62
N PRO A 178 -1.78 -0.41 8.82
CA PRO A 178 -1.93 -1.34 7.70
C PRO A 178 -3.10 -0.97 6.79
N ASN A 179 -2.92 -1.28 5.50
CA ASN A 179 -4.05 -1.61 4.64
C ASN A 179 -4.45 -3.06 4.91
N VAL A 180 -5.67 -3.30 5.43
CA VAL A 180 -6.11 -4.66 5.81
C VAL A 180 -6.06 -5.63 4.63
N CYS A 181 -6.35 -5.17 3.41
CA CYS A 181 -6.42 -6.00 2.22
C CYS A 181 -5.05 -6.57 1.79
N ASP A 182 -3.95 -5.95 2.21
CA ASP A 182 -2.59 -6.43 1.91
C ASP A 182 -2.23 -7.66 2.76
N TYR A 183 -2.83 -7.79 3.95
CA TYR A 183 -2.49 -8.85 4.91
C TYR A 183 -3.57 -9.91 5.08
N VAL A 184 -4.85 -9.54 4.89
CA VAL A 184 -5.99 -10.45 5.09
C VAL A 184 -6.74 -10.64 3.78
N ARG A 185 -6.80 -11.88 3.32
CA ARG A 185 -7.62 -12.25 2.15
C ARG A 185 -9.03 -12.60 2.59
N PHE A 186 -10.00 -11.76 2.22
CA PHE A 186 -11.43 -11.97 2.49
C PHE A 186 -12.26 -11.43 1.32
N PRO A 187 -13.51 -11.89 1.13
CA PRO A 187 -14.35 -11.42 0.04
C PRO A 187 -14.78 -9.98 0.29
N LEU A 188 -14.46 -9.09 -0.66
CA LEU A 188 -14.94 -7.70 -0.65
C LEU A 188 -16.35 -7.67 -1.21
N THR A 189 -17.32 -7.80 -0.32
CA THR A 189 -18.75 -7.66 -0.62
C THR A 189 -19.36 -6.64 0.31
N SER A 190 -20.40 -5.94 -0.15
CA SER A 190 -21.17 -4.99 0.67
C SER A 190 -21.71 -5.70 1.92
N ALA A 191 -21.15 -5.37 3.07
CA ALA A 191 -21.46 -5.97 4.38
C ALA A 191 -20.76 -5.19 5.49
N THR A 192 -21.12 -5.47 6.74
CA THR A 192 -20.37 -4.99 7.91
C THR A 192 -19.31 -6.01 8.33
N TYR A 193 -18.09 -5.52 8.56
CA TYR A 193 -16.97 -6.31 9.06
C TYR A 193 -16.54 -5.80 10.43
N GLU A 194 -16.34 -6.73 11.36
CA GLU A 194 -15.69 -6.46 12.65
C GLU A 194 -14.19 -6.76 12.50
N ILE A 195 -13.35 -5.78 12.83
CA ILE A 195 -11.90 -5.88 12.74
C ILE A 195 -11.30 -5.74 14.14
N TYR A 196 -10.31 -6.58 14.45
CA TYR A 196 -9.49 -6.46 15.64
C TYR A 196 -8.08 -7.02 15.40
N VAL A 197 -7.14 -6.68 16.28
CA VAL A 197 -5.74 -7.06 16.18
C VAL A 197 -5.30 -7.82 17.43
N GLU A 198 -4.49 -8.85 17.25
CA GLU A 198 -3.85 -9.62 18.33
C GLU A 198 -2.34 -9.51 18.21
N TYR A 199 -1.65 -9.28 19.33
CA TYR A 199 -0.18 -9.27 19.39
C TYR A 199 0.32 -9.52 20.81
N ALA A 200 1.36 -10.35 20.97
CA ALA A 200 1.97 -10.66 22.27
C ALA A 200 0.94 -11.05 23.36
N GLY A 201 -0.08 -11.84 22.99
CA GLY A 201 -1.15 -12.28 23.91
C GLY A 201 -2.18 -11.19 24.27
N MET A 202 -2.03 -9.98 23.76
CA MET A 202 -2.99 -8.89 23.90
C MET A 202 -3.95 -8.84 22.70
N GLN A 203 -5.15 -8.32 22.95
CA GLN A 203 -6.16 -8.08 21.92
C GLN A 203 -6.58 -6.62 21.95
N SER A 204 -6.74 -6.00 20.78
CA SER A 204 -7.26 -4.64 20.65
C SER A 204 -8.76 -4.56 20.96
N ASN A 205 -9.27 -3.32 21.02
CA ASN A 205 -10.69 -3.06 20.82
C ASN A 205 -11.13 -3.56 19.43
N LYS A 206 -12.43 -3.84 19.31
CA LYS A 206 -13.07 -4.21 18.04
C LYS A 206 -13.64 -2.96 17.39
N VAL A 207 -13.42 -2.81 16.09
CA VAL A 207 -13.99 -1.73 15.26
C VAL A 207 -14.89 -2.34 14.20
N SER A 208 -15.99 -1.65 13.87
CA SER A 208 -16.92 -2.10 12.83
C SER A 208 -16.79 -1.20 11.61
N VAL A 209 -16.63 -1.80 10.44
CA VAL A 209 -16.49 -1.11 9.16
C VAL A 209 -17.59 -1.58 8.23
N GLU A 210 -18.44 -0.67 7.79
CA GLU A 210 -19.43 -0.93 6.74
C GLU A 210 -18.79 -0.74 5.36
N LEU A 211 -18.74 -1.79 4.55
CA LEU A 211 -18.34 -1.69 3.15
C LEU A 211 -19.58 -1.58 2.27
N VAL A 212 -19.60 -0.60 1.38
CA VAL A 212 -20.67 -0.40 0.37
C VAL A 212 -20.04 -0.35 -1.01
N ILE A 213 -20.31 -1.37 -1.82
CA ILE A 213 -19.84 -1.47 -3.20
C ILE A 213 -20.94 -0.96 -4.14
N ASN A 214 -20.61 0.06 -4.94
CA ASN A 214 -21.54 0.80 -5.82
C ASN A 214 -21.25 0.61 -7.30
#